data_AF-A0A0C9W5Q1-F1
#
_entry.id   AF-A0A0C9W5Q1-F1
#
_cell.length_a   1.000
_cell.length_b   1.000
_cell.length_c   1.000
_cell.angle_alpha   90.00
_cell.angle_beta   90.00
_cell.angle_gamma   90.00
#
_symmetry.space_group_name_H-M   'P 1'
#
loop_
_entity.id
_entity.type
_entity.pdbx_description
1 polymer ?
#
loop_
_entity_poly.entity_id
_entity_poly.type
_entity_poly.pdbx_seq_one_letter_code
_entity_poly.pdbx_strand_id
1 'polypeptide(L)'
;IDDPFPAEPGLDVYSAPDALDPEPPQDGNFFMNDPRTRAALHAPTSRNWSQSFFYPFGSDENAEGIDPSVEPMAFLSELASNSSAKGVNWVIYSGNDDLLVSHWGSELTIQNTSFGGTIGFTKQPSTPWFGDDGSFAGIVHQERNITFVLFDKAGHLIPQWQPSRALKFVREFILGDNPLGTVLSNGSVVGGDTGSPVVNHILPAEHNPIFTGSGTTQGSTVWPSATIAAWDRFLSTVTAVPSPTAADKIPHGR
;
A
#
# COMPACT_ATOMS: atom_id res chain seq x y z
N ILE A 1 2.32 23.93 11.51
CA ILE A 1 2.00 22.54 11.10
C ILE A 1 2.26 22.57 9.62
N ASP A 2 3.42 22.07 9.19
CA ASP A 2 3.69 21.90 7.77
C ASP A 2 3.68 20.39 7.55
N ASP A 3 2.51 19.88 7.16
CA ASP A 3 2.48 18.68 6.34
C ASP A 3 3.31 19.02 5.09
N PRO A 4 4.39 18.28 4.78
CA PRO A 4 5.18 18.55 3.59
C PRO A 4 4.33 18.44 2.30
N PHE A 5 3.16 17.82 2.39
CA PHE A 5 2.12 17.84 1.37
C PHE A 5 0.93 18.62 1.93
N PRO A 6 0.80 19.94 1.69
CA PRO A 6 -0.37 20.66 2.15
C PRO A 6 -1.60 19.93 1.62
N ALA A 7 -2.51 19.52 2.51
CA ALA A 7 -3.81 19.01 2.12
C ALA A 7 -4.43 20.04 1.17
N GLU A 8 -4.44 19.73 -0.12
CA GLU A 8 -5.20 20.51 -1.09
C GLU A 8 -6.65 20.49 -0.60
N PRO A 9 -7.38 21.62 -0.61
CA PRO A 9 -8.68 21.71 0.02
C PRO A 9 -9.61 20.58 -0.47
N GLY A 10 -10.02 19.71 0.45
CA GLY A 10 -11.04 18.68 0.26
C GLY A 10 -10.59 17.31 -0.28
N LEU A 11 -9.30 17.02 -0.42
CA LEU A 11 -8.82 15.66 -0.71
C LEU A 11 -7.66 15.25 0.21
N ASP A 12 -7.88 14.23 1.04
CA ASP A 12 -6.82 13.60 1.80
C ASP A 12 -6.02 12.64 0.91
N VAL A 13 -4.77 12.98 0.63
CA VAL A 13 -3.87 12.11 -0.14
C VAL A 13 -3.54 10.81 0.60
N TYR A 14 -3.66 10.79 1.92
CA TYR A 14 -3.41 9.59 2.71
C TYR A 14 -4.59 8.61 2.69
N SER A 15 -5.79 9.04 2.29
CA SER A 15 -7.00 8.22 2.28
C SER A 15 -8.05 8.75 1.29
N ALA A 16 -8.16 8.10 0.13
CA ALA A 16 -9.11 8.48 -0.93
C ALA A 16 -10.58 8.65 -0.48
N PRO A 17 -11.12 7.86 0.49
CA PRO A 17 -12.46 8.08 1.03
C PRO A 17 -12.63 9.35 1.87
N ASP A 18 -11.56 10.02 2.27
CA ASP A 18 -11.60 11.16 3.18
C ASP A 18 -11.55 12.50 2.42
N ALA A 19 -12.64 13.24 2.53
CA ALA A 19 -12.82 14.57 1.96
C ALA A 19 -13.31 15.56 3.04
N LEU A 20 -12.80 15.41 4.26
CA LEU A 20 -13.01 16.34 5.37
C LEU A 20 -12.28 17.66 5.09
N ASP A 21 -12.94 18.79 5.33
CA ASP A 21 -12.30 20.10 5.21
C ASP A 21 -12.82 21.08 6.30
N PRO A 22 -11.94 21.54 7.21
CA PRO A 22 -10.61 21.00 7.48
C PRO A 22 -10.65 19.54 7.98
N GLU A 23 -9.53 18.84 7.79
CA GLU A 23 -9.27 17.50 8.33
C GLU A 23 -9.39 17.45 9.87
N PRO A 24 -9.72 16.28 10.46
CA PRO A 24 -9.63 16.07 11.90
C PRO A 24 -8.17 16.26 12.35
N PRO A 25 -7.91 17.05 13.41
CA PRO A 25 -6.55 17.27 13.89
C PRO A 25 -5.96 15.97 14.44
N GLN A 26 -5.03 15.37 13.70
CA GLN A 26 -4.22 14.23 14.12
C GLN A 26 -2.92 14.73 14.74
N ASP A 27 -3.02 15.37 15.91
CA ASP A 27 -1.87 16.04 16.55
C ASP A 27 -1.55 15.47 17.94
N GLY A 28 -0.38 14.83 18.05
CA GLY A 28 0.16 14.35 19.33
C GLY A 28 0.78 15.44 20.21
N ASN A 29 0.94 16.68 19.71
CA ASN A 29 1.73 17.75 20.32
C ASN A 29 1.31 18.05 21.77
N PHE A 30 0.01 18.17 22.03
CA PHE A 30 -0.48 18.47 23.38
C PHE A 30 -0.09 17.36 24.37
N PHE A 31 -0.31 16.10 24.01
CA PHE A 31 0.00 14.97 24.88
C PHE A 31 1.51 14.79 25.05
N MET A 32 2.27 14.86 23.95
CA MET A 32 3.71 14.62 23.94
C MET A 32 4.51 15.73 24.62
N ASN A 33 3.98 16.96 24.69
CA ASN A 33 4.61 18.08 25.37
C ASN A 33 4.12 18.34 26.80
N ASP A 34 3.13 17.59 27.31
CA ASP A 34 2.71 17.66 28.72
C ASP A 34 3.89 17.30 29.65
N PRO A 35 4.20 18.11 30.69
CA PRO A 35 5.33 17.85 31.59
C PRO A 35 5.28 16.48 32.28
N ARG A 36 4.08 15.96 32.57
CA ARG A 36 3.90 14.63 33.20
C ARG A 36 4.20 13.53 32.20
N THR A 37 3.75 13.66 30.95
CA THR A 37 4.10 12.72 29.87
C THR A 37 5.60 12.67 29.67
N ARG A 38 6.26 13.83 29.58
CA ARG A 38 7.72 13.92 29.40
C ARG A 38 8.48 13.31 30.57
N ALA A 39 8.07 13.62 31.80
CA ALA A 39 8.67 13.04 33.00
C ALA A 39 8.51 11.51 33.01
N ALA A 40 7.33 10.99 32.69
CA ALA A 40 7.05 9.55 32.68
C ALA A 40 7.85 8.79 31.59
N LEU A 41 8.07 9.40 30.43
CA LEU A 41 8.87 8.84 29.34
C LEU A 41 10.37 9.13 29.48
N HIS A 42 10.78 9.86 30.52
CA HIS A 42 12.13 10.44 30.67
C HIS A 42 12.58 11.23 29.42
N ALA A 43 11.64 11.87 28.73
CA ALA A 43 11.92 12.66 27.53
C ALA A 43 12.59 13.98 27.91
N PRO A 44 13.56 14.47 27.10
CA PRO A 44 14.22 15.75 27.35
C PRO A 44 13.20 16.89 27.36
N THR A 45 13.48 17.98 28.07
CA THR A 45 12.64 19.21 28.11
C THR A 45 13.21 20.35 27.27
N SER A 46 14.33 20.13 26.58
CA SER A 46 15.10 21.16 25.88
C SER A 46 14.45 21.69 24.59
N ARG A 47 13.50 20.96 24.01
CA ARG A 47 12.72 21.37 22.81
C ARG A 47 11.33 20.74 22.81
N ASN A 48 10.35 21.40 22.24
CA ASN A 48 9.04 20.78 22.07
C ASN A 48 9.11 19.63 21.06
N TRP A 49 8.37 18.56 21.34
CA TRP A 49 8.10 17.51 20.38
C TRP A 49 7.34 18.09 19.17
N SER A 50 7.66 17.59 17.99
CA SER A 50 6.96 17.85 16.72
C SER A 50 6.81 16.52 15.99
N GLN A 51 5.68 16.34 15.30
CA GLN A 51 5.40 15.12 14.53
C GLN A 51 6.35 14.96 13.34
N SER A 52 6.58 16.06 12.63
CA SER A 52 7.50 16.16 11.50
C SER A 52 8.45 17.32 11.72
N PHE A 53 9.62 17.24 11.11
CA PHE A 53 10.56 18.34 10.99
C PHE A 53 11.40 18.10 9.72
N PHE A 54 11.90 19.18 9.13
CA PHE A 54 12.77 19.08 7.98
C PHE A 54 14.07 18.40 8.38
N TYR A 55 14.26 17.20 7.84
CA TYR A 55 15.49 16.41 7.74
C TYR A 55 16.36 16.26 9.01
N PRO A 56 16.47 15.05 9.58
CA PRO A 56 17.44 14.79 10.65
C PRO A 56 18.88 14.62 10.11
N PHE A 57 19.87 14.80 11.00
CA PHE A 57 21.29 14.41 10.81
C PHE A 57 22.18 15.24 9.85
N GLY A 58 21.87 16.51 9.61
CA GLY A 58 22.84 17.47 9.04
C GLY A 58 23.04 17.40 7.53
N SER A 59 22.03 16.94 6.78
CA SER A 59 21.96 17.21 5.34
C SER A 59 21.84 18.71 5.12
N ASP A 60 22.55 19.24 4.11
CA ASP A 60 22.78 20.67 3.90
C ASP A 60 21.45 21.47 3.88
N GLU A 61 21.36 22.48 4.75
CA GLU A 61 20.25 23.44 4.78
C GLU A 61 20.07 24.17 3.44
N ASN A 62 21.11 24.20 2.60
CA ASN A 62 21.09 24.76 1.25
C ASN A 62 20.67 23.75 0.16
N ALA A 63 20.50 22.47 0.49
CA ALA A 63 20.12 21.41 -0.46
C ALA A 63 18.63 21.00 -0.35
N GLU A 64 17.79 21.84 0.26
CA GLU A 64 16.33 21.65 0.42
C GLU A 64 15.91 20.29 1.02
N GLY A 65 16.79 19.60 1.74
CA GLY A 65 16.50 18.26 2.27
C GLY A 65 16.41 17.17 1.19
N ILE A 66 17.17 17.30 0.11
CA ILE A 66 17.26 16.27 -0.93
C ILE A 66 18.25 15.18 -0.48
N ASP A 67 17.80 13.91 -0.47
CA ASP A 67 18.69 12.75 -0.29
C ASP A 67 19.62 12.67 -1.52
N PRO A 68 20.96 12.77 -1.37
CA PRO A 68 21.87 12.67 -2.50
C PRO A 68 22.08 11.22 -2.97
N SER A 69 21.50 10.24 -2.29
CA SER A 69 21.59 8.83 -2.66
C SER A 69 20.84 8.57 -3.96
N VAL A 70 21.33 7.61 -4.74
CA VAL A 70 20.61 7.12 -5.93
C VAL A 70 19.28 6.48 -5.52
N GLU A 71 18.26 6.63 -6.35
CA GLU A 71 16.94 6.06 -6.10
C GLU A 71 17.03 4.53 -5.99
N PRO A 72 16.25 3.90 -5.08
CA PRO A 72 16.33 2.46 -4.82
C PRO A 72 16.20 1.57 -6.06
N MET A 73 15.46 2.02 -7.09
CA MET A 73 15.28 1.28 -8.34
C MET A 73 16.60 0.96 -9.06
N ALA A 74 17.66 1.76 -8.85
CA ALA A 74 18.96 1.51 -9.44
C ALA A 74 19.64 0.23 -8.91
N PHE A 75 19.29 -0.22 -7.70
CA PHE A 75 19.92 -1.38 -7.06
C PHE A 75 18.91 -2.43 -6.53
N LEU A 76 17.61 -2.20 -6.67
CA LEU A 76 16.56 -3.04 -6.09
C LEU A 76 16.63 -4.50 -6.56
N SER A 77 16.89 -4.73 -7.85
CA SER A 77 17.03 -6.08 -8.41
C SER A 77 18.22 -6.84 -7.85
N GLU A 78 19.38 -6.19 -7.69
CA GLU A 78 20.56 -6.81 -7.08
C GLU A 78 20.28 -7.17 -5.63
N LEU A 79 19.68 -6.22 -4.89
CA LEU A 79 19.36 -6.38 -3.48
C LEU A 79 18.31 -7.50 -3.26
N ALA A 80 17.24 -7.53 -4.05
CA ALA A 80 16.19 -8.55 -3.96
C ALA A 80 16.71 -9.94 -4.38
N SER A 81 17.48 -10.04 -5.48
CA SER A 81 18.08 -11.31 -5.92
C SER A 81 19.06 -11.88 -4.89
N ASN A 82 19.91 -11.04 -4.29
CA ASN A 82 20.82 -11.45 -3.22
C ASN A 82 20.06 -11.87 -1.95
N SER A 83 18.96 -11.19 -1.62
CA SER A 83 18.08 -11.55 -0.51
C SER A 83 17.45 -12.92 -0.73
N SER A 84 16.86 -13.18 -1.90
CA SER A 84 16.31 -14.50 -2.26
C SER A 84 17.36 -15.60 -2.16
N ALA A 85 18.58 -15.38 -2.68
CA ALA A 85 19.67 -16.36 -2.62
C ALA A 85 20.11 -16.71 -1.19
N LYS A 86 19.88 -15.80 -0.23
CA LYS A 86 20.18 -15.96 1.19
C LYS A 86 18.97 -16.37 2.03
N GLY A 87 17.81 -16.59 1.41
CA GLY A 87 16.56 -16.92 2.10
C GLY A 87 16.02 -15.78 2.96
N VAL A 88 16.33 -14.52 2.62
CA VAL A 88 15.77 -13.33 3.29
C VAL A 88 14.43 -12.98 2.64
N ASN A 89 13.36 -13.01 3.43
CA ASN A 89 12.01 -12.71 2.97
C ASN A 89 11.72 -11.21 3.01
N TRP A 90 10.97 -10.74 2.03
CA TRP A 90 10.52 -9.36 1.91
C TRP A 90 9.00 -9.32 2.01
N VAL A 91 8.47 -8.37 2.77
CA VAL A 91 7.04 -8.12 2.85
C VAL A 91 6.80 -6.68 2.39
N ILE A 92 6.14 -6.54 1.26
CA ILE A 92 5.72 -5.26 0.69
C ILE A 92 4.21 -5.18 0.86
N TYR A 93 3.72 -4.10 1.42
CA TYR A 93 2.29 -3.97 1.66
C TYR A 93 1.82 -2.54 1.38
N SER A 94 0.57 -2.41 0.98
CA SER A 94 -0.02 -1.12 0.62
C SER A 94 -1.49 -1.07 0.99
N GLY A 95 -1.98 0.14 1.29
CA GLY A 95 -3.41 0.41 1.41
C GLY A 95 -4.02 0.64 0.04
N ASN A 96 -5.19 0.04 -0.23
CA ASN A 96 -5.88 0.25 -1.51
C ASN A 96 -6.37 1.68 -1.70
N ASP A 97 -6.55 2.42 -0.60
CA ASP A 97 -7.09 3.78 -0.58
C ASP A 97 -5.99 4.86 -0.44
N ASP A 98 -4.71 4.50 -0.50
CA ASP A 98 -3.60 5.46 -0.46
C ASP A 98 -3.40 6.15 -1.82
N LEU A 99 -3.49 7.48 -1.86
CA LEU A 99 -3.26 8.29 -3.06
C LEU A 99 -1.85 8.90 -3.10
N LEU A 100 -1.17 9.02 -1.95
CA LEU A 100 0.16 9.57 -1.83
C LEU A 100 1.21 8.58 -2.36
N VAL A 101 1.13 7.33 -1.90
CA VAL A 101 2.01 6.23 -2.33
C VAL A 101 1.16 5.05 -2.77
N SER A 102 0.45 5.25 -3.89
CA SER A 102 -0.47 4.27 -4.45
C SER A 102 0.15 2.88 -4.61
N HIS A 103 -0.62 1.85 -4.28
CA HIS A 103 -0.23 0.44 -4.41
C HIS A 103 0.25 0.06 -5.81
N TRP A 104 -0.19 0.77 -6.86
CA TRP A 104 0.26 0.58 -8.22
C TRP A 104 1.77 0.80 -8.37
N GLY A 105 2.34 1.75 -7.64
CA GLY A 105 3.77 1.99 -7.60
C GLY A 105 4.52 0.78 -7.04
N SER A 106 4.01 0.19 -5.96
CA SER A 106 4.55 -1.04 -5.36
C SER A 106 4.48 -2.22 -6.33
N GLU A 107 3.33 -2.42 -6.97
CA GLU A 107 3.14 -3.51 -7.93
C GLU A 107 4.03 -3.37 -9.16
N LEU A 108 4.10 -2.19 -9.76
CA LEU A 108 4.98 -1.92 -10.89
C LEU A 108 6.46 -2.10 -10.50
N THR A 109 6.84 -1.64 -9.32
CA THR A 109 8.19 -1.82 -8.78
C THR A 109 8.54 -3.31 -8.66
N ILE A 110 7.63 -4.11 -8.10
CA ILE A 110 7.82 -5.57 -8.01
C ILE A 110 7.93 -6.19 -9.40
N GLN A 111 7.05 -5.83 -10.33
CA GLN A 111 7.05 -6.38 -11.69
C GLN A 111 8.29 -5.97 -12.50
N ASN A 112 8.98 -4.90 -12.12
CA ASN A 112 10.24 -4.47 -12.73
C ASN A 112 11.48 -4.96 -11.95
N THR A 113 11.31 -5.75 -10.88
CA THR A 113 12.39 -6.24 -10.02
C THR A 113 12.71 -7.71 -10.29
N SER A 114 13.99 -8.06 -10.36
CA SER A 114 14.45 -9.45 -10.43
C SER A 114 14.58 -10.06 -9.03
N PHE A 115 13.92 -11.20 -8.82
CA PHE A 115 14.01 -11.98 -7.57
C PHE A 115 13.66 -13.45 -7.80
N GLY A 116 14.33 -14.36 -7.09
CA GLY A 116 14.12 -15.80 -7.27
C GLY A 116 14.42 -16.32 -8.68
N GLY A 117 15.33 -15.67 -9.41
CA GLY A 117 15.78 -16.13 -10.73
C GLY A 117 14.99 -15.62 -11.94
N THR A 118 13.94 -14.81 -11.75
CA THR A 118 13.21 -14.16 -12.85
C THR A 118 12.69 -12.78 -12.41
N ILE A 119 12.24 -11.97 -13.38
CA ILE A 119 11.62 -10.67 -13.15
C ILE A 119 10.15 -10.86 -12.74
N GLY A 120 9.71 -10.11 -11.72
CA GLY A 120 8.29 -9.95 -11.38
C GLY A 120 7.57 -11.21 -10.89
N PHE A 121 6.34 -11.06 -10.42
CA PHE A 121 5.52 -12.24 -10.09
C PHE A 121 5.14 -13.00 -11.36
N THR A 122 5.12 -14.33 -11.31
CA THR A 122 4.66 -15.15 -12.46
C THR A 122 3.15 -15.29 -12.50
N LYS A 123 2.49 -14.95 -11.39
CA LYS A 123 1.04 -14.92 -11.26
C LYS A 123 0.59 -13.56 -10.74
N GLN A 124 -0.59 -13.15 -11.19
CA GLN A 124 -1.20 -11.93 -10.71
C GLN A 124 -1.62 -12.08 -9.23
N PRO A 125 -1.23 -11.15 -8.35
CA PRO A 125 -1.75 -11.09 -6.98
C PRO A 125 -3.27 -11.05 -6.97
N SER A 126 -3.91 -12.03 -6.30
CA SER A 126 -5.38 -12.14 -6.30
C SER A 126 -5.96 -12.98 -5.15
N THR A 127 -5.15 -13.65 -4.33
CA THR A 127 -5.69 -14.53 -3.29
C THR A 127 -6.32 -13.70 -2.15
N PRO A 128 -7.62 -13.85 -1.86
CA PRO A 128 -8.26 -13.09 -0.80
C PRO A 128 -7.75 -13.54 0.57
N TRP A 129 -7.57 -12.58 1.49
CA TRP A 129 -7.36 -12.86 2.91
C TRP A 129 -8.39 -12.12 3.76
N PHE A 130 -8.56 -12.60 5.00
CA PHE A 130 -9.67 -12.20 5.86
C PHE A 130 -9.18 -11.83 7.26
N GLY A 131 -9.85 -10.84 7.86
CA GLY A 131 -9.67 -10.44 9.25
C GLY A 131 -10.00 -11.57 10.24
N ASP A 132 -9.71 -11.35 11.51
CA ASP A 132 -10.09 -12.31 12.56
C ASP A 132 -11.61 -12.34 12.78
N ASP A 133 -12.31 -11.30 12.36
CA ASP A 133 -13.78 -11.22 12.31
C ASP A 133 -14.39 -11.89 11.06
N GLY A 134 -13.56 -12.46 10.18
CA GLY A 134 -13.99 -13.05 8.92
C GLY A 134 -14.33 -12.04 7.81
N SER A 135 -14.14 -10.73 8.04
CA SER A 135 -14.34 -9.72 7.00
C SER A 135 -13.21 -9.79 5.95
N PHE A 136 -13.55 -9.51 4.69
CA PHE A 136 -12.54 -9.40 3.63
C PHE A 136 -11.54 -8.29 3.98
N ALA A 137 -10.26 -8.63 4.01
CA ALA A 137 -9.18 -7.73 4.41
C ALA A 137 -8.30 -7.28 3.25
N GLY A 138 -8.45 -7.88 2.08
CA GLY A 138 -7.73 -7.54 0.86
C GLY A 138 -7.15 -8.78 0.17
N ILE A 139 -6.03 -8.62 -0.53
CA ILE A 139 -5.35 -9.72 -1.24
C ILE A 139 -3.93 -9.94 -0.72
N VAL A 140 -3.46 -11.18 -0.81
CA VAL A 140 -2.09 -11.59 -0.51
C VAL A 140 -1.53 -12.40 -1.66
N HIS A 141 -0.24 -12.23 -1.92
CA HIS A 141 0.52 -13.01 -2.89
C HIS A 141 1.90 -13.29 -2.34
N GLN A 142 2.36 -14.53 -2.42
CA GLN A 142 3.69 -14.92 -1.96
C GLN A 142 4.39 -15.70 -3.05
N GLU A 143 5.56 -15.24 -3.47
CA GLU A 143 6.32 -15.91 -4.51
C GLU A 143 7.80 -15.61 -4.36
N ARG A 144 8.59 -16.69 -4.27
CA ARG A 144 10.07 -16.63 -4.28
C ARG A 144 10.65 -15.62 -3.27
N ASN A 145 10.20 -15.74 -2.02
CA ASN A 145 10.61 -14.92 -0.87
C ASN A 145 10.11 -13.46 -0.87
N ILE A 146 9.22 -13.08 -1.79
CA ILE A 146 8.51 -11.81 -1.72
C ILE A 146 7.03 -12.07 -1.43
N THR A 147 6.54 -11.40 -0.39
CA THR A 147 5.13 -11.35 -0.01
C THR A 147 4.60 -9.95 -0.31
N PHE A 148 3.54 -9.88 -1.12
CA PHE A 148 2.77 -8.66 -1.36
C PHE A 148 1.41 -8.75 -0.67
N VAL A 149 1.03 -7.72 0.09
CA VAL A 149 -0.28 -7.62 0.72
C VAL A 149 -0.93 -6.28 0.39
N LEU A 150 -2.10 -6.32 -0.23
CA LEU A 150 -2.93 -5.14 -0.46
C LEU A 150 -4.09 -5.17 0.53
N PHE A 151 -4.27 -4.09 1.28
CA PHE A 151 -5.33 -3.96 2.27
C PHE A 151 -6.55 -3.28 1.69
N ASP A 152 -7.70 -3.93 1.82
CA ASP A 152 -9.00 -3.32 1.57
C ASP A 152 -9.33 -2.29 2.66
N LYS A 153 -9.89 -1.14 2.24
CA LYS A 153 -10.36 -0.04 3.11
C LYS A 153 -9.29 0.55 4.01
N ALA A 154 -8.07 0.70 3.50
CA ALA A 154 -6.95 1.27 4.24
C ALA A 154 -6.20 2.28 3.38
N GLY A 155 -5.92 3.44 3.96
CA GLY A 155 -5.02 4.45 3.40
C GLY A 155 -3.55 4.19 3.71
N HIS A 156 -2.75 5.25 3.69
CA HIS A 156 -1.29 5.24 3.82
C HIS A 156 -0.79 4.57 5.12
N LEU A 157 -1.27 5.07 6.25
CA LEU A 157 -1.07 4.53 7.61
C LEU A 157 -2.05 3.40 7.91
N ILE A 158 -1.94 2.25 7.24
CA ILE A 158 -2.87 1.11 7.37
C ILE A 158 -3.37 0.81 8.81
N PRO A 159 -2.53 0.78 9.88
CA PRO A 159 -3.00 0.52 11.23
C PRO A 159 -3.96 1.56 11.80
N GLN A 160 -3.99 2.78 11.25
CA GLN A 160 -4.93 3.83 11.64
C GLN A 160 -6.34 3.51 11.16
N TRP A 161 -6.50 3.09 9.91
CA TRP A 161 -7.80 2.75 9.32
C TRP A 161 -8.24 1.32 9.61
N GLN A 162 -7.31 0.37 9.65
CA GLN A 162 -7.59 -1.05 9.80
C GLN A 162 -6.73 -1.72 10.90
N PRO A 163 -6.80 -1.27 12.17
CA PRO A 163 -5.92 -1.74 13.25
C PRO A 163 -5.99 -3.25 13.49
N SER A 164 -7.20 -3.82 13.53
CA SER A 164 -7.39 -5.26 13.77
C SER A 164 -6.83 -6.11 12.62
N ARG A 165 -6.99 -5.65 11.37
CA ARG A 165 -6.44 -6.33 10.19
C ARG A 165 -4.92 -6.20 10.14
N ALA A 166 -4.38 -5.03 10.48
CA ALA A 166 -2.94 -4.80 10.58
C ALA A 166 -2.29 -5.71 11.63
N LEU A 167 -2.91 -5.88 12.80
CA LEU A 167 -2.42 -6.79 13.83
C LEU A 167 -2.39 -8.25 13.36
N LYS A 168 -3.46 -8.71 12.70
CA LYS A 168 -3.49 -10.03 12.08
C LYS A 168 -2.38 -10.17 11.04
N PHE A 169 -2.22 -9.19 10.15
CA PHE A 169 -1.18 -9.21 9.14
C PHE A 169 0.22 -9.35 9.74
N VAL A 170 0.55 -8.58 10.78
CA VAL A 170 1.83 -8.71 11.49
C VAL A 170 2.00 -10.12 12.06
N ARG A 171 0.97 -10.66 12.72
CA ARG A 171 0.99 -12.00 13.32
C ARG A 171 1.20 -13.10 12.27
N GLU A 172 0.53 -13.01 11.13
CA GLU A 172 0.41 -14.11 10.17
C GLU A 172 1.49 -14.06 9.07
N PHE A 173 1.82 -12.87 8.55
CA PHE A 173 2.63 -12.71 7.33
C PHE A 173 4.00 -12.05 7.58
N ILE A 174 4.19 -11.34 8.69
CA ILE A 174 5.50 -10.77 9.06
C ILE A 174 6.22 -11.69 10.05
N LEU A 175 5.55 -12.02 11.16
CA LEU A 175 6.14 -12.84 12.23
C LEU A 175 5.80 -14.32 12.10
N GLY A 176 4.71 -14.63 11.39
CA GLY A 176 4.22 -15.99 11.14
C GLY A 176 4.71 -16.57 9.82
N ASP A 177 4.23 -17.76 9.51
CA ASP A 177 4.54 -18.55 8.32
C ASP A 177 3.29 -18.91 7.51
N ASN A 178 2.25 -18.07 7.59
CA ASN A 178 0.98 -18.35 6.93
C ASN A 178 1.17 -18.50 5.40
N PRO A 179 0.85 -19.66 4.80
CA PRO A 179 1.19 -19.93 3.41
C PRO A 179 0.18 -19.36 2.41
N LEU A 180 -0.88 -18.69 2.84
CA LEU A 180 -1.93 -18.16 1.97
C LEU A 180 -1.37 -17.25 0.86
N GLY A 181 -1.77 -17.46 -0.38
CA GLY A 181 -1.25 -16.72 -1.54
C GLY A 181 0.08 -17.24 -2.08
N THR A 182 0.66 -18.32 -1.51
CA THR A 182 1.93 -18.88 -1.99
C THR A 182 1.78 -19.58 -3.32
N VAL A 183 2.58 -19.18 -4.32
CA VAL A 183 2.76 -19.90 -5.58
C VAL A 183 3.66 -21.12 -5.35
N LEU A 184 3.10 -22.32 -5.49
CA LEU A 184 3.79 -23.58 -5.34
C LEU A 184 4.57 -23.97 -6.60
N SER A 185 5.50 -24.91 -6.48
CA SER A 185 6.36 -25.38 -7.59
C SER A 185 5.59 -25.98 -8.77
N ASN A 186 4.37 -26.48 -8.53
CA ASN A 186 3.46 -26.98 -9.56
C ASN A 186 2.62 -25.87 -10.22
N GLY A 187 2.85 -24.60 -9.86
CA GLY A 187 2.13 -23.43 -10.34
C GLY A 187 0.77 -23.20 -9.67
N SER A 188 0.31 -24.03 -8.73
CA SER A 188 -0.92 -23.75 -7.97
C SER A 188 -0.68 -22.72 -6.86
N VAL A 189 -1.74 -22.02 -6.45
CA VAL A 189 -1.67 -21.02 -5.37
C VAL A 189 -2.42 -21.52 -4.14
N VAL A 190 -1.80 -21.41 -2.97
CA VAL A 190 -2.45 -21.73 -1.69
C VAL A 190 -3.60 -20.75 -1.43
N GLY A 191 -4.81 -21.27 -1.19
CA GLY A 191 -6.04 -20.46 -1.12
C GLY A 191 -6.81 -20.40 -2.45
N GLY A 192 -6.18 -20.80 -3.55
CA GLY A 192 -6.79 -20.93 -4.87
C GLY A 192 -6.89 -19.60 -5.65
N ASP A 193 -7.18 -19.76 -6.94
CA ASP A 193 -7.34 -18.66 -7.92
C ASP A 193 -8.82 -18.45 -8.31
N THR A 194 -9.74 -19.24 -7.73
CA THR A 194 -11.16 -19.23 -8.09
C THR A 194 -11.92 -18.15 -7.32
N GLY A 195 -12.46 -17.15 -8.03
CA GLY A 195 -13.24 -16.07 -7.41
C GLY A 195 -12.41 -14.89 -6.93
N SER A 196 -11.32 -14.56 -7.65
CA SER A 196 -10.49 -13.37 -7.42
C SER A 196 -11.35 -12.12 -7.17
N PRO A 197 -11.13 -11.37 -6.08
CA PRO A 197 -11.78 -10.08 -5.85
C PRO A 197 -11.24 -9.00 -6.78
N VAL A 198 -10.14 -9.27 -7.51
CA VAL A 198 -9.52 -8.36 -8.46
C VAL A 198 -10.23 -8.45 -9.81
N VAL A 199 -10.66 -7.29 -10.33
CA VAL A 199 -11.31 -7.12 -11.64
C VAL A 199 -10.42 -6.24 -12.51
N ASN A 200 -10.05 -6.68 -13.71
CA ASN A 200 -9.17 -5.94 -14.63
C ASN A 200 -7.87 -5.43 -13.97
N HIS A 201 -7.24 -6.26 -13.11
CA HIS A 201 -6.04 -5.91 -12.34
C HIS A 201 -6.24 -4.87 -11.23
N ILE A 202 -7.48 -4.58 -10.85
CA ILE A 202 -7.83 -3.62 -9.82
C ILE A 202 -8.59 -4.33 -8.69
N LEU A 203 -8.24 -4.05 -7.44
CA LEU A 203 -9.11 -4.38 -6.31
C LEU A 203 -10.17 -3.26 -6.19
N PRO A 204 -11.42 -3.51 -6.60
CA PRO A 204 -12.43 -2.46 -6.64
C PRO A 204 -12.76 -1.98 -5.23
N ALA A 205 -12.70 -0.67 -5.02
CA ALA A 205 -13.27 0.01 -3.85
C ALA A 205 -14.78 0.26 -4.01
N GLU A 206 -15.47 -0.62 -4.75
CA GLU A 206 -16.89 -0.47 -5.09
C GLU A 206 -17.72 -0.28 -3.82
N HIS A 207 -18.49 0.81 -3.78
CA HIS A 207 -19.35 1.21 -2.66
C HIS A 207 -18.64 1.76 -1.42
N ASN A 208 -17.34 2.06 -1.48
CA ASN A 208 -16.71 2.85 -0.42
C ASN A 208 -17.33 4.27 -0.42
N PRO A 209 -17.91 4.73 0.70
CA PRO A 209 -18.42 6.09 0.81
C PRO A 209 -17.27 7.09 0.77
N ILE A 210 -17.49 8.23 0.10
CA ILE A 210 -16.66 9.42 0.31
C ILE A 210 -17.25 10.19 1.48
N PHE A 211 -16.46 10.40 2.53
CA PHE A 211 -16.87 11.08 3.75
C PHE A 211 -16.59 12.58 3.64
N THR A 212 -17.55 13.40 4.08
CA THR A 212 -17.44 14.86 4.08
C THR A 212 -17.78 15.44 5.44
N GLY A 213 -17.26 16.62 5.74
CA GLY A 213 -17.50 17.33 7.00
C GLY A 213 -16.35 18.25 7.36
N SER A 214 -16.30 18.69 8.61
CA SER A 214 -15.24 19.56 9.15
C SER A 214 -14.81 19.02 10.52
N GLY A 215 -13.57 18.53 10.60
CA GLY A 215 -12.99 17.89 11.78
C GLY A 215 -13.66 16.58 12.24
N THR A 216 -14.79 16.23 11.64
CA THR A 216 -15.56 15.00 11.89
C THR A 216 -16.47 14.74 10.68
N THR A 217 -16.76 13.47 10.42
CA THR A 217 -17.73 13.07 9.41
C THR A 217 -19.11 13.66 9.72
N GLN A 218 -19.68 14.40 8.78
CA GLN A 218 -21.03 14.96 8.84
C GLN A 218 -21.93 14.42 7.72
N GLY A 219 -21.33 13.95 6.63
CA GLY A 219 -22.01 13.35 5.50
C GLY A 219 -21.18 12.26 4.84
N SER A 220 -21.84 11.51 3.95
CA SER A 220 -21.18 10.53 3.10
C SER A 220 -21.90 10.45 1.76
N THR A 221 -21.15 10.29 0.68
CA THR A 221 -21.69 10.04 -0.66
C THR A 221 -21.28 8.66 -1.12
N VAL A 222 -22.25 7.84 -1.51
CA VAL A 222 -22.02 6.60 -2.26
C VAL A 222 -22.54 6.82 -3.67
N TRP A 223 -21.72 6.49 -4.68
CA TRP A 223 -22.14 6.63 -6.06
C TRP A 223 -23.32 5.70 -6.39
N PRO A 224 -24.32 6.15 -7.16
CA PRO A 224 -25.42 5.30 -7.57
C PRO A 224 -24.92 4.04 -8.29
N SER A 225 -25.54 2.90 -8.02
CA SER A 225 -25.15 1.62 -8.63
C SER A 225 -25.19 1.65 -10.16
N ALA A 226 -26.08 2.44 -10.76
CA ALA A 226 -26.13 2.65 -12.21
C ALA A 226 -24.87 3.38 -12.74
N THR A 227 -24.32 4.32 -11.98
CA THR A 227 -23.08 5.03 -12.32
C THR A 227 -21.89 4.09 -12.23
N ILE A 228 -21.79 3.31 -11.16
CA ILE A 228 -20.74 2.29 -10.96
C ILE A 228 -20.80 1.29 -12.13
N ALA A 229 -21.97 0.72 -12.41
CA ALA A 229 -22.13 -0.22 -13.51
C ALA A 229 -21.82 0.37 -14.90
N ALA A 230 -22.06 1.68 -15.11
CA ALA A 230 -21.67 2.35 -16.35
C ALA A 230 -20.14 2.51 -16.45
N TRP A 231 -19.48 2.84 -15.34
CA TRP A 231 -18.03 2.91 -15.24
C TRP A 231 -17.37 1.54 -15.48
N ASP A 232 -17.89 0.47 -14.88
CA ASP A 232 -17.35 -0.89 -15.06
C ASP A 232 -17.45 -1.34 -16.52
N ARG A 233 -18.57 -1.01 -17.18
CA ARG A 233 -18.74 -1.24 -18.62
C ARG A 233 -17.72 -0.46 -19.43
N PHE A 234 -17.51 0.81 -19.12
CA PHE A 234 -16.48 1.61 -19.78
C PHE A 234 -15.09 0.99 -19.59
N LEU A 235 -14.69 0.68 -18.36
CA LEU A 235 -13.42 0.01 -18.07
C LEU A 235 -13.26 -1.28 -18.87
N SER A 236 -14.28 -2.13 -18.91
CA SER A 236 -14.24 -3.39 -19.68
C SER A 236 -13.99 -3.19 -21.18
N THR A 237 -14.35 -2.02 -21.73
CA THR A 237 -14.12 -1.70 -23.15
C THR A 237 -12.73 -1.12 -23.40
N VAL A 238 -12.21 -0.30 -22.49
CA VAL A 238 -10.90 0.34 -22.67
C VAL A 238 -9.73 -0.53 -22.20
N THR A 239 -9.97 -1.48 -21.29
CA THR A 239 -8.95 -2.44 -20.83
C THR A 239 -8.97 -3.76 -21.60
N ALA A 240 -9.84 -3.89 -22.61
CA ALA A 240 -9.83 -5.03 -23.51
C ALA A 240 -8.54 -4.99 -24.37
N VAL A 241 -7.50 -5.69 -23.92
CA VAL A 241 -6.29 -5.88 -24.72
C VAL A 241 -6.66 -6.68 -25.98
N PRO A 242 -6.39 -6.18 -27.20
CA PRO A 242 -6.57 -6.99 -28.40
C PRO A 242 -5.65 -8.22 -28.31
N SER A 243 -6.18 -9.41 -28.60
CA SER A 243 -5.39 -10.65 -28.60
C SER A 243 -4.08 -10.46 -29.36
N PRO A 244 -2.92 -10.84 -28.79
CA PRO A 244 -1.66 -10.75 -29.51
C PRO A 244 -1.76 -11.58 -30.79
N THR A 245 -1.60 -10.90 -31.94
CA THR A 245 -1.47 -11.62 -33.20
C THR A 245 -0.14 -12.37 -33.20
N ALA A 246 -0.06 -13.49 -33.93
CA ALA A 246 1.12 -14.38 -33.95
C ALA A 246 2.45 -13.72 -34.36
N ALA A 247 2.45 -12.43 -34.70
CA ALA A 247 3.61 -11.63 -35.11
C ALA A 247 4.42 -11.03 -33.95
N ASP A 248 3.88 -10.94 -32.72
CA ASP A 248 4.57 -10.31 -31.58
C ASP A 248 5.53 -11.24 -30.81
N LYS A 249 5.77 -12.46 -31.32
CA LYS A 249 6.87 -13.29 -30.83
C LYS A 249 8.19 -12.72 -31.37
N ILE A 250 8.77 -11.76 -30.63
CA ILE A 250 10.17 -11.39 -30.78
C ILE A 250 10.99 -12.69 -30.67
N PRO A 251 11.81 -13.05 -31.68
CA PRO A 251 12.64 -14.22 -31.58
C PRO A 251 13.71 -13.95 -30.53
N HIS A 252 13.69 -14.70 -29.43
CA HIS A 252 14.83 -14.82 -28.53
C HIS A 252 15.99 -15.45 -29.31
N GLY A 253 16.78 -14.60 -29.95
CA GLY A 253 18.04 -14.93 -30.61
C GLY A 253 19.20 -14.69 -29.65
N ARG A 254 19.79 -15.82 -29.21
CA ARG A 254 21.13 -16.07 -28.64
C ARG A 254 21.90 -14.91 -28.00
#